data_AF-A0A3M0KMM2-F1
#
_entry.id   AF-A0A3M0KMM2-F1
#
_cell.length_a   1.000
_cell.length_b   1.000
_cell.length_c   1.000
_cell.angle_alpha   90.00
_cell.angle_beta   90.00
_cell.angle_gamma   90.00
#
_symmetry.space_group_name_H-M   'P 1'
#
loop_
_entity.id
_entity.type
_entity.pdbx_description
1 polymer ?
#
loop_
_entity_poly.entity_id
_entity_poly.type
_entity_poly.pdbx_seq_one_letter_code
_entity_poly.pdbx_strand_id
1 'polypeptide(L)' 'MAYLRRCLQSKRLEHFVLGNERLPAEISLPLAIQRLELLNLFEHLARDLAAHREAMQAYGQLRFRLWVLLSSH' A
#
# COMPACT_ATOMS: atom_id res chain seq x y z
N MET A 1 11.03 0.20 2.70
CA MET A 1 10.29 -0.78 1.85
C MET A 1 9.64 -1.95 2.59
N ALA A 2 9.82 -2.10 3.91
CA ALA A 2 9.22 -3.21 4.67
C ALA A 2 7.69 -3.12 4.75
N TYR A 3 7.12 -1.91 4.90
CA TYR A 3 5.68 -1.71 4.95
C TYR A 3 4.99 -2.17 3.65
N LEU A 4 5.44 -1.68 2.49
CA LEU A 4 4.91 -2.08 1.19
C LEU A 4 4.99 -3.60 0.97
N ARG A 5 6.11 -4.24 1.36
CA ARG A 5 6.24 -5.71 1.31
C ARG A 5 5.16 -6.40 2.12
N ARG A 6 4.95 -5.95 3.37
CA ARG A 6 3.95 -6.53 4.26
C ARG A 6 2.54 -6.38 3.67
N CYS A 7 2.21 -5.21 3.13
CA CYS A 7 0.93 -4.96 2.48
C CYS A 7 0.69 -5.85 1.26
N LEU A 8 1.71 -6.07 0.42
CA LEU A 8 1.62 -7.00 -0.71
C LEU A 8 1.42 -8.44 -0.22
N GLN A 9 2.17 -8.89 0.79
CA GLN A 9 2.04 -10.23 1.37
C GLN A 9 0.66 -10.47 1.99
N SER A 10 0.11 -9.47 2.71
CA SER A 10 -1.24 -9.54 3.25
C SER A 10 -2.33 -9.24 2.22
N LYS A 11 -1.95 -8.85 0.99
CA LYS A 11 -2.86 -8.38 -0.08
C LYS A 11 -3.81 -7.29 0.44
N ARG A 12 -3.28 -6.47 1.35
CA ARG A 12 -4.03 -5.45 2.07
C ARG A 12 -3.21 -4.18 2.16
N LEU A 13 -3.70 -3.15 1.50
CA LEU A 13 -3.20 -1.80 1.62
C LEU A 13 -4.42 -0.90 1.86
N GLU A 14 -4.53 -0.38 3.07
CA GLU A 14 -5.63 0.52 3.41
C GLU A 14 -5.38 1.89 2.78
N HIS A 15 -6.45 2.50 2.28
CA HIS A 15 -6.37 3.86 1.77
C HIS A 15 -5.96 4.81 2.89
N PHE A 16 -4.86 5.55 2.70
CA PHE A 16 -4.25 6.41 3.72
C PHE A 16 -5.23 7.41 4.35
N VAL A 17 -6.23 7.85 3.58
CA VAL A 17 -7.16 8.93 3.94
C VAL A 17 -8.55 8.43 4.39
N LEU A 18 -9.07 7.34 3.81
CA LEU A 18 -10.48 6.98 4.01
C LEU A 18 -10.57 5.99 5.17
N GLY A 19 -11.39 6.30 6.19
CA GLY A 19 -11.59 5.42 7.35
C GLY A 19 -10.38 5.23 8.27
N ASN A 20 -9.30 5.99 8.08
CA ASN A 20 -8.08 5.87 8.88
C ASN A 20 -8.12 6.82 10.09
N GLU A 21 -8.39 6.28 11.28
CA GLU A 21 -8.41 7.04 12.54
C GLU A 21 -7.02 7.52 12.99
N ARG A 22 -5.94 7.05 12.35
CA ARG A 22 -4.56 7.45 12.65
C ARG A 22 -4.08 8.62 11.81
N LEU A 23 -4.97 9.33 11.12
CA LEU A 23 -4.56 10.57 10.46
C LEU A 23 -4.08 11.60 11.48
N PRO A 24 -3.06 12.39 11.14
CA PRO A 24 -2.68 13.55 11.91
C PRO A 24 -3.87 14.50 12.08
N ALA A 25 -4.03 15.08 13.28
CA ALA A 25 -5.13 15.98 13.60
C ALA A 25 -5.17 17.24 12.72
N GLU A 26 -4.04 17.59 12.10
CA GLU A 26 -3.89 18.68 11.15
C GLU A 26 -4.67 18.43 9.84
N ILE A 27 -4.99 17.17 9.53
CA ILE A 27 -5.74 16.79 8.34
C ILE A 27 -7.22 16.64 8.72
N SER A 28 -7.98 17.73 8.59
CA SER A 28 -9.43 17.74 8.80
C SER A 28 -10.15 17.06 7.64
N LEU A 29 -10.64 15.84 7.85
CA LEU A 29 -11.46 15.13 6.86
C LEU A 29 -12.95 15.38 7.10
N PRO A 30 -13.76 15.54 6.04
CA PRO A 30 -15.21 15.56 6.15
C PRO A 30 -15.73 14.34 6.94
N LEU A 31 -16.74 14.55 7.80
CA LEU A 31 -17.31 13.48 8.64
C LEU A 31 -17.78 12.26 7.83
N ALA A 32 -18.27 12.50 6.61
CA ALA A 32 -18.65 11.43 5.68
C ALA A 32 -17.47 10.51 5.34
N ILE A 33 -16.26 11.07 5.20
CA ILE A 33 -15.03 10.34 4.86
C ILE A 33 -14.46 9.57 6.07
N GLN A 34 -14.59 10.13 7.27
CA GLN A 34 -14.14 9.46 8.50
C GLN A 34 -14.95 8.19 8.80
N ARG A 35 -16.23 8.16 8.40
CA ARG A 35 -17.14 7.02 8.63
C ARG A 35 -17.10 5.97 7.53
N LEU A 36 -16.31 6.18 6.47
CA LEU A 36 -16.18 5.17 5.43
C LEU A 36 -15.38 3.98 5.96
N GLU A 37 -15.79 2.80 5.54
CA GLU A 37 -15.02 1.59 5.80
C GLU A 37 -13.64 1.70 5.15
N LEU A 38 -12.62 1.17 5.83
CA LEU A 38 -11.23 1.15 5.35
C LEU A 38 -11.17 0.42 4.00
N LEU A 39 -11.01 1.19 2.92
CA LEU A 39 -10.95 0.65 1.58
C LEU A 39 -9.59 -0.04 1.35
N ASN A 40 -9.62 -1.35 1.09
CA ASN A 40 -8.44 -2.10 0.71
C ASN A 40 -8.11 -1.92 -0.78
N LEU A 41 -7.08 -1.12 -1.07
CA LEU A 41 -6.60 -0.87 -2.43
C LEU A 41 -6.06 -2.12 -3.13
N PHE A 42 -5.67 -3.14 -2.37
CA PHE A 42 -5.16 -4.41 -2.88
C PHE A 42 -6.23 -5.51 -2.93
N GLU A 43 -7.50 -5.16 -2.80
CA GLU A 43 -8.58 -6.15 -2.87
C GLU A 43 -8.54 -6.99 -4.15
N HIS A 44 -8.18 -6.39 -5.28
CA HIS A 44 -8.03 -7.14 -6.53
C HIS A 44 -6.90 -8.18 -6.48
N LEU A 45 -5.83 -7.96 -5.70
CA LEU A 45 -4.73 -8.92 -5.52
C LEU A 45 -5.17 -10.14 -4.68
N ALA A 46 -6.21 -9.97 -3.85
CA ALA A 46 -6.83 -11.09 -3.13
C ALA A 46 -7.61 -12.02 -4.07
N ARG A 47 -8.20 -11.45 -5.13
CA ARG A 47 -9.07 -12.16 -6.07
C ARG A 47 -8.31 -12.72 -7.28
N ASP A 48 -7.23 -12.06 -7.70
CA ASP A 48 -6.43 -12.44 -8.86
C ASP A 48 -4.98 -12.79 -8.47
N LEU A 49 -4.65 -14.07 -8.61
CA LEU A 49 -3.31 -14.60 -8.33
C LEU A 49 -2.26 -14.11 -9.33
N ALA A 50 -2.62 -13.90 -10.59
CA ALA A 50 -1.71 -13.39 -11.61
C ALA A 50 -1.33 -11.94 -11.29
N ALA A 51 -2.32 -11.10 -10.99
CA ALA A 51 -2.08 -9.72 -10.55
C ALA A 51 -1.21 -9.66 -9.28
N HIS A 52 -1.44 -10.56 -8.31
CA HIS A 52 -0.60 -10.64 -7.12
C HIS A 52 0.86 -11.00 -7.42
N ARG A 53 1.09 -11.98 -8.31
CA ARG A 53 2.45 -12.37 -8.73
C ARG A 53 3.17 -11.23 -9.45
N GLU A 54 2.47 -10.55 -10.36
CA GLU A 54 3.00 -9.40 -11.08
C GLU A 54 3.40 -8.27 -10.12
N ALA A 55 2.53 -7.94 -9.16
CA ALA A 55 2.83 -6.93 -8.14
C ALA A 55 4.06 -7.29 -7.28
N MET A 56 4.20 -8.56 -6.90
CA MET A 56 5.38 -9.04 -6.17
C MET A 56 6.67 -8.97 -7.00
N GLN A 57 6.60 -9.25 -8.30
CA GLN A 57 7.73 -9.12 -9.21
C GLN A 57 8.14 -7.65 -9.39
N ALA A 58 7.17 -6.77 -9.61
CA ALA A 58 7.41 -5.33 -9.73
C ALA A 58 8.04 -4.76 -8.44
N TYR A 59 7.58 -5.20 -7.26
CA TYR A 59 8.21 -4.85 -5.98
C TYR A 59 9.68 -5.27 -5.91
N GLY A 60 10.00 -6.50 -6.36
CA GLY A 60 11.38 -6.99 -6.42
C GLY A 60 12.27 -6.11 -7.30
N GLN A 61 11.79 -5.75 -8.50
CA GLN A 61 12.49 -4.88 -9.44
C GLN A 61 12.72 -3.48 -8.86
N LEU A 62 11.68 -2.88 -8.24
CA LEU A 62 11.78 -1.59 -7.59
C LEU A 62 12.84 -1.61 -6.48
N ARG A 63 12.82 -2.64 -5.63
CA ARG A 63 13.79 -2.81 -4.54
C ARG A 63 15.22 -2.91 -5.07
N PHE A 64 15.42 -3.68 -6.14
CA PHE A 64 16.72 -3.80 -6.79
C PHE A 64 17.21 -2.48 -7.36
N ARG A 65 16.37 -1.76 -8.12
CA ARG A 65 16.72 -0.46 -8.69
C ARG A 65 17.09 0.57 -7.63
N LEU A 66 16.30 0.64 -6.55
CA LEU A 66 16.62 1.50 -5.41
C LEU A 66 17.93 1.13 -4.74
N TRP A 67 18.20 -0.17 -4.56
CA TRP A 67 19.47 -0.62 -4.00
C TRP A 67 20.66 -0.19 -4.87
N VAL A 68 20.56 -0.36 -6.19
CA VAL A 68 21.59 0.11 -7.14
C VAL A 68 21.79 1.62 -7.00
N LEU A 69 20.72 2.42 -7.04
CA LEU A 69 20.80 3.88 -6.93
C LEU A 69 21.47 4.32 -5.62
N LEU A 70 21.13 3.69 -4.50
CA LEU A 70 21.66 4.05 -3.18
C LEU A 70 23.07 3.51 -2.92
N SER A 71 23.52 2.51 -3.68
CA SER A 71 24.85 1.91 -3.55
C SER A 71 25.87 2.49 -4.54
N SER A 72 25.42 3.40 -5.42
CA SER A 72 26.24 4.09 -6.43
C SER A 72 26.79 5.43 -5.94
N HIS A 73 26.67 5.72 -4.63
CA HIS A 73 27.17 6.89 -3.92
C HIS A 73 28.06 6.43 -2.77
#